data_AF-A0A972YB64-F1
#
_entry.id   AF-A0A972YB64-F1
#
_cell.length_a   1.000
_cell.length_b   1.000
_cell.length_c   1.000
_cell.angle_alpha   90.00
_cell.angle_beta   90.00
_cell.angle_gamma   90.00
#
_symmetry.space_group_name_H-M   'P 1'
#
loop_
_entity.id
_entity.type
_entity.pdbx_description
1 polymer ?
#
loop_
_entity_poly.entity_id
_entity_poly.type
_entity_poly.pdbx_seq_one_letter_code
_entity_poly.pdbx_strand_id
1 'polypeptide(L)'
;MREMKFRGRSGRAYSFTRMAPNAPWAREAGVALFAAQGPFGWRVVRLTPLRGRLHDVQPIWAWADAERYGARAVFVLRETDPTDRARALQDLEAGLNPVLEHTDPELALAA
;
A
#
# COMPACT_ATOMS: atom_id res chain seq x y z
N MET A 1 -10.91 -11.88 10.18
CA MET A 1 -9.96 -11.14 9.30
C MET A 1 -8.90 -12.12 8.84
N ARG A 2 -8.58 -12.16 7.54
CA ARG A 2 -7.53 -13.05 7.02
C ARG A 2 -6.24 -12.25 6.91
N GLU A 3 -5.24 -12.66 7.67
CA GLU A 3 -3.88 -12.15 7.58
C GLU A 3 -3.20 -12.75 6.35
N MET A 4 -2.41 -11.94 5.66
CA MET A 4 -1.67 -12.32 4.47
C MET A 4 -0.25 -11.80 4.55
N LYS A 5 0.71 -12.61 4.14
CA LYS A 5 2.13 -12.25 4.17
C LYS A 5 2.61 -11.88 2.78
N PHE A 6 3.18 -10.69 2.66
CA PHE A 6 3.90 -10.24 1.47
C PHE A 6 5.38 -10.15 1.80
N ARG A 7 6.25 -10.39 0.81
CA ARG A 7 7.70 -10.31 1.00
C ARG A 7 8.26 -9.12 0.23
N GLY A 8 9.09 -8.34 0.90
CA GLY A 8 9.89 -7.30 0.25
C GLY A 8 11.14 -7.89 -0.40
N ARG A 9 11.93 -7.02 -1.05
CA ARG A 9 13.17 -7.39 -1.75
C ARG A 9 14.20 -8.02 -0.82
N SER A 10 14.25 -7.59 0.43
CA SER A 10 15.11 -8.14 1.49
C SER A 10 14.77 -9.59 1.86
N GLY A 11 13.63 -10.12 1.41
CA GLY A 11 13.08 -11.41 1.82
C GLY A 11 12.30 -11.36 3.14
N ARG A 12 12.27 -10.20 3.83
CA ARG A 12 11.46 -9.98 5.03
C ARG A 12 9.98 -10.15 4.71
N ALA A 13 9.28 -10.90 5.56
CA ALA A 13 7.84 -11.08 5.46
C ALA A 13 7.11 -10.02 6.29
N TYR A 14 6.15 -9.34 5.67
CA TYR A 14 5.28 -8.35 6.29
C TYR A 14 3.87 -8.90 6.35
N SER A 15 3.25 -8.79 7.52
CA SER A 15 1.87 -9.20 7.75
C SER A 15 0.90 -8.08 7.41
N PHE A 16 -0.01 -8.36 6.50
CA PHE A 16 -1.08 -7.46 6.10
C PHE A 16 -2.44 -8.02 6.52
N THR A 17 -3.31 -7.13 6.95
CA THR A 17 -4.71 -7.43 7.17
C THR A 17 -5.54 -6.99 5.97
N ARG A 18 -6.33 -7.90 5.39
CA ARG A 18 -7.29 -7.52 4.35
C ARG A 18 -8.41 -6.69 4.96
N MET A 19 -8.61 -5.50 4.43
CA MET A 19 -9.68 -4.58 4.81
C MET A 19 -10.76 -4.55 3.73
N ALA A 20 -12.01 -4.29 4.14
CA ALA A 20 -13.06 -3.98 3.18
C ALA A 20 -12.81 -2.58 2.58
N PRO A 21 -13.08 -2.35 1.28
CA PRO A 21 -12.82 -1.05 0.65
C PRO A 21 -13.56 0.13 1.31
N ASN A 22 -14.73 -0.14 1.90
CA ASN A 22 -15.55 0.83 2.64
C ASN A 22 -15.20 0.96 4.13
N ALA A 23 -14.27 0.15 4.64
CA ALA A 23 -13.78 0.28 6.01
C ALA A 23 -12.93 1.55 6.14
N PRO A 24 -12.75 2.12 7.34
CA PRO A 24 -11.93 3.32 7.56
C PRO A 24 -10.42 3.03 7.53
N TRP A 25 -9.94 2.22 6.57
CA TRP A 25 -8.55 1.77 6.47
C TRP A 25 -7.56 2.93 6.29
N ALA A 26 -7.97 4.03 5.66
CA ALA A 26 -7.13 5.20 5.43
C ALA A 26 -6.75 5.94 6.73
N ARG A 27 -7.44 5.67 7.84
CA ARG A 27 -7.16 6.27 9.17
C ARG A 27 -6.06 5.54 9.93
N GLU A 28 -5.65 4.36 9.48
CA GLU A 28 -4.60 3.58 10.12
C GLU A 28 -3.23 4.23 9.87
N ALA A 29 -2.25 3.96 10.74
CA ALA A 29 -0.84 4.31 10.49
C ALA A 29 -0.11 3.08 9.96
N GLY A 30 0.58 3.20 8.82
CA GLY A 30 1.31 2.09 8.21
C GLY A 30 1.37 2.12 6.68
N VAL A 31 1.17 0.99 6.02
CA VAL A 31 1.24 0.89 4.55
C VAL A 31 -0.04 0.24 4.03
N ALA A 32 -0.68 0.88 3.06
CA ALA A 32 -1.75 0.29 2.27
C ALA A 32 -1.18 -0.29 0.98
N LEU A 33 -1.59 -1.52 0.68
CA LEU A 33 -1.29 -2.23 -0.55
C LEU A 33 -2.61 -2.49 -1.28
N PHE A 34 -2.69 -2.02 -2.52
CA PHE A 34 -3.84 -2.18 -3.39
C PHE A 34 -3.54 -3.28 -4.41
N ALA A 35 -4.42 -4.27 -4.51
CA ALA A 35 -4.19 -5.41 -5.37
C ALA A 35 -5.42 -5.84 -6.16
N ALA A 36 -5.15 -6.41 -7.33
CA ALA A 36 -6.10 -7.11 -8.18
C ALA A 36 -5.99 -8.62 -7.95
N GLN A 37 -7.13 -9.31 -7.89
CA GLN A 37 -7.16 -10.77 -7.85
C GLN A 37 -6.82 -11.30 -9.25
N GLY A 38 -5.72 -12.03 -9.37
CA GLY A 38 -5.31 -12.72 -10.59
C GLY A 38 -5.49 -14.24 -10.50
N PRO A 39 -5.19 -14.97 -11.60
CA PRO A 39 -5.31 -16.43 -11.66
C PRO A 39 -4.40 -17.17 -10.66
N PHE A 40 -3.23 -16.61 -10.37
CA PHE A 40 -2.20 -17.22 -9.51
C PHE A 40 -1.92 -16.44 -8.22
N GLY A 41 -2.89 -15.65 -7.75
CA GLY A 41 -2.76 -14.88 -6.51
C GLY A 41 -3.07 -13.40 -6.69
N TRP A 42 -2.32 -12.54 -6.01
CA TRP A 42 -2.55 -11.10 -6.00
C TRP A 42 -1.53 -10.38 -6.86
N ARG A 43 -2.01 -9.56 -7.79
CA ARG A 43 -1.18 -8.60 -8.50
C ARG A 43 -1.21 -7.29 -7.75
N VAL A 44 -0.06 -6.83 -7.27
CA VAL A 44 0.07 -5.56 -6.56
C VAL A 44 0.00 -4.43 -7.58
N VAL A 45 -0.98 -3.54 -7.40
CA VAL A 45 -1.21 -2.41 -8.29
C VAL A 45 -0.44 -1.20 -7.80
N ARG A 46 -0.54 -0.88 -6.51
CA ARG A 46 0.10 0.29 -5.91
C ARG A 46 0.30 0.09 -4.41
N LEU A 47 1.34 0.72 -3.87
CA LEU A 47 1.52 0.89 -2.43
C LEU A 47 1.43 2.38 -2.07
N THR A 48 0.91 2.66 -0.88
CA THR A 48 0.83 4.03 -0.36
C THR A 48 1.05 4.04 1.16
N PRO A 49 1.83 5.00 1.69
CA PRO A 49 1.98 5.17 3.12
C PRO A 49 0.69 5.75 3.71
N LEU A 50 0.28 5.22 4.85
CA LEU A 50 -0.80 5.74 5.66
C LEU A 50 -0.21 6.47 6.86
N ARG A 51 -0.49 7.77 6.96
CA ARG A 51 0.06 8.62 8.05
C ARG A 51 -0.78 8.57 9.32
N GLY A 52 -1.96 7.94 9.29
CA GLY A 52 -2.91 7.90 10.41
C GLY A 52 -3.54 9.25 10.77
N ARG A 53 -3.49 10.24 9.86
CA ARG A 53 -4.09 11.57 10.08
C ARG A 53 -5.52 11.59 9.54
N LEU A 54 -6.45 12.15 10.31
CA LEU A 54 -7.88 12.19 9.96
C LEU A 54 -8.17 12.88 8.62
N HIS A 55 -7.36 13.88 8.26
CA HIS A 55 -7.54 14.70 7.06
C HIS A 55 -6.61 14.29 5.90
N ASP A 56 -5.94 13.13 5.99
CA ASP A 56 -5.08 12.66 4.91
C ASP A 56 -5.92 11.96 3.82
N VAL A 57 -6.22 12.71 2.76
CA VAL A 57 -7.00 12.23 1.61
C VAL A 57 -6.14 11.58 0.53
N GLN A 58 -4.81 11.66 0.63
CA GLN A 58 -3.90 11.12 -0.39
C GLN A 58 -4.09 9.60 -0.60
N PRO A 59 -4.23 8.77 0.45
CA PRO A 59 -4.47 7.34 0.27
C PRO A 59 -5.80 7.03 -0.44
N ILE A 60 -6.81 7.88 -0.23
CA ILE A 60 -8.14 7.71 -0.85
C ILE A 60 -8.03 7.94 -2.36
N TRP A 61 -7.31 8.98 -2.79
CA TRP A 61 -7.04 9.21 -4.21
C TRP A 61 -6.18 8.12 -4.83
N ALA A 62 -5.15 7.64 -4.10
CA ALA A 62 -4.33 6.53 -4.55
C ALA A 62 -5.13 5.24 -4.73
N TRP A 63 -6.13 4.99 -3.88
CA TRP A 63 -7.07 3.88 -4.05
C TRP A 63 -7.94 4.06 -5.29
N ALA A 64 -8.59 5.21 -5.44
CA ALA A 64 -9.44 5.49 -6.60
C ALA A 64 -8.69 5.38 -7.93
N ASP A 65 -7.42 5.77 -7.95
CA ASP A 65 -6.53 5.59 -9.10
C ASP A 65 -6.21 4.11 -9.33
N ALA A 66 -5.79 3.38 -8.28
CA ALA A 66 -5.51 1.94 -8.38
C ALA A 66 -6.74 1.11 -8.85
N GLU A 67 -7.96 1.52 -8.51
CA GLU A 67 -9.19 0.87 -9.00
C GLU A 67 -9.30 0.91 -10.53
N ARG A 68 -8.81 1.98 -11.17
CA ARG A 68 -8.79 2.09 -12.65
C ARG A 68 -7.87 1.06 -13.29
N TYR A 69 -6.86 0.61 -12.56
CA TYR A 69 -5.94 -0.47 -12.94
C TYR A 69 -6.39 -1.86 -12.46
N GLY A 70 -7.63 -1.96 -11.96
CA GLY A 70 -8.26 -3.23 -11.58
C GLY A 70 -8.04 -3.65 -10.13
N ALA A 71 -7.49 -2.78 -9.27
CA ALA A 71 -7.41 -3.08 -7.84
C ALA A 71 -8.82 -3.23 -7.23
N ARG A 72 -9.03 -4.29 -6.45
CA ARG A 72 -10.31 -4.60 -5.77
C ARG A 72 -10.13 -5.02 -4.31
N ALA A 73 -8.89 -5.14 -3.84
CA ALA A 73 -8.57 -5.47 -2.47
C ALA A 73 -7.61 -4.46 -1.86
N VAL A 74 -7.89 -4.10 -0.60
CA VAL A 74 -7.04 -3.26 0.24
C VAL A 74 -6.43 -4.13 1.34
N PHE A 75 -5.12 -4.04 1.47
CA PHE A 75 -4.34 -4.71 2.48
C PHE A 75 -3.63 -3.65 3.31
N VAL A 76 -3.69 -3.76 4.64
CA VAL A 76 -3.03 -2.81 5.55
C VAL A 76 -2.00 -3.52 6.41
N LEU A 77 -0.76 -3.06 6.32
CA LEU A 77 0.28 -3.28 7.31
C LEU A 77 0.21 -2.12 8.29
N ARG A 78 0.06 -2.40 9.58
CA ARG A 78 0.12 -1.36 10.62
C ARG A 78 1.58 -1.12 10.97
N GLU A 79 2.01 0.14 10.87
CA GLU A 79 3.34 0.58 11.28
C GLU A 79 3.27 2.05 11.69
N THR A 80 3.41 2.29 12.99
CA THR A 80 3.29 3.63 13.58
C THR A 80 4.57 4.42 13.40
N ASP A 81 5.73 3.76 13.45
CA ASP A 81 7.02 4.44 13.33
C ASP A 81 7.23 4.94 11.89
N PRO A 82 7.51 6.23 11.67
CA PRO A 82 7.66 6.79 10.34
C PRO A 82 8.88 6.26 9.58
N THR A 83 9.96 5.96 10.27
CA THR A 83 11.20 5.46 9.67
C THR A 83 11.04 4.02 9.23
N ASP A 84 10.47 3.17 10.10
CA ASP A 84 10.21 1.77 9.77
C ASP A 84 9.12 1.63 8.70
N ARG A 85 8.11 2.50 8.71
CA ARG A 85 7.12 2.58 7.62
C ARG A 85 7.76 2.91 6.28
N ALA A 86 8.64 3.91 6.23
CA ALA A 86 9.33 4.29 4.99
C ALA A 86 10.24 3.16 4.48
N ARG A 87 10.97 2.49 5.39
CA ARG A 87 11.80 1.33 5.06
C ARG A 87 10.98 0.16 4.54
N ALA A 88 9.86 -0.15 5.21
CA ALA A 88 8.95 -1.21 4.79
C ALA A 88 8.36 -0.91 3.40
N LEU A 89 7.93 0.33 3.15
CA LEU A 89 7.42 0.74 1.86
C LEU A 89 8.44 0.55 0.74
N GLN A 90 9.68 1.06 0.91
CA GLN A 90 10.75 0.92 -0.07
C GLN A 90 11.11 -0.55 -0.34
N ASP A 91 11.21 -1.37 0.72
CA ASP A 91 11.52 -2.79 0.59
C ASP A 91 10.40 -3.56 -0.14
N LEU A 92 9.15 -3.23 0.14
CA LEU A 92 7.98 -3.82 -0.51
C LEU A 92 7.86 -3.40 -1.97
N GLU A 93 8.04 -2.11 -2.29
CA GLU A 93 8.01 -1.60 -3.66
C GLU A 93 9.07 -2.27 -4.52
N ALA A 94 10.31 -2.36 -4.02
CA ALA A 94 11.41 -3.01 -4.71
C ALA A 94 11.23 -4.53 -4.86
N GLY A 95 10.45 -5.17 -3.98
CA GLY A 95 10.22 -6.62 -4.00
C GLY A 95 8.99 -7.07 -4.77
N LEU A 96 7.93 -6.26 -4.76
CA LEU A 96 6.62 -6.60 -5.32
C LEU A 96 6.40 -6.04 -6.72
N ASN A 97 7.24 -5.08 -7.16
CA ASN A 97 7.20 -4.46 -8.47
C ASN A 97 5.77 -4.00 -8.86
N PRO A 98 5.22 -3.00 -8.14
CA PRO A 98 3.84 -2.54 -8.35
C PRO A 98 3.65 -1.94 -9.75
N VAL A 99 2.42 -1.99 -10.25
CA VAL A 99 2.06 -1.43 -11.57
C VAL A 99 2.23 0.09 -11.61
N LEU A 100 1.84 0.76 -10.53
CA LEU A 100 2.02 2.19 -10.34
C LEU A 100 3.17 2.39 -9.36
N GLU A 101 4.19 3.09 -9.83
CA GLU A 101 5.27 3.54 -8.96
C GLU A 101 4.75 4.60 -7.99
N HIS A 102 5.28 4.58 -6.77
CA HIS A 102 5.02 5.63 -5.82
C HIS A 102 5.77 6.89 -6.24
N THR A 103 5.06 7.86 -6.81
CA THR A 103 5.64 9.16 -7.12
C THR A 103 5.86 9.90 -5.81
N ASP A 104 7.11 10.15 -5.45
CA ASP A 104 7.44 11.07 -4.37
C ASP A 104 6.96 12.48 -4.76
N PRO A 105 6.04 13.10 -4.00
CA PRO A 105 5.51 14.41 -4.35
C PRO A 105 6.60 15.50 -4.40
N GLU A 106 7.73 15.34 -3.70
CA GLU A 106 8.86 16.27 -3.83
C GLU A 106 9.53 16.20 -5.21
N LEU A 107 9.59 15.02 -5.83
CA LEU A 107 10.15 14.87 -7.18
C LEU A 107 9.19 15.39 -8.26
N ALA A 108 7.88 15.25 -8.06
CA ALA A 108 6.89 15.67 -9.04
C ALA A 108 6.79 17.20 -9.20
N LEU A 109 7.20 17.96 -8.19
CA LEU A 109 7.23 19.44 -8.21
C LEU A 109 8.54 20.00 -8.80
N ALA A 110 9.53 19.15 -9.07
CA ALA A 110 10.84 19.54 -9.59
C ALA A 110 11.02 19.27 -11.10
N ALA A 111 10.00 18.76 -11.78
CA ALA A 111 9.97 18.44 -13.21
C ALA A 111 8.98 19.35 -13.96
#